data_AF-A0A947BLE5-F1
#
_entry.id   AF-A0A947BLE5-F1
#
_cell.length_a   1.000
_cell.length_b   1.000
_cell.length_c   1.000
_cell.angle_alpha   90.00
_cell.angle_beta   90.00
_cell.angle_gamma   90.00
#
_symmetry.space_group_name_H-M   'P 1'
#
loop_
_entity.id
_entity.type
_entity.pdbx_description
1 polymer ?
#
loop_
_entity_poly.entity_id
_entity_poly.type
_entity_poly.pdbx_seq_one_letter_code
_entity_poly.pdbx_strand_id
1 'polypeptide(L)'
;MAASETPVQSHRKVIIASSLGTVFEWYDFYLYGLLATIISAQFFSGVNDTTAFILALGAFAAGFAVRPFGALVFGRVGDLVGRKYTFLVTMGLMGVSTFAVGLLPSYASIGVAAPLMLVGLRLLQGLALGGEYGGAAIYVAEHAPEGKRGLYTSFIQTTATLG
;
A
#
# COMPACT_ATOMS: atom_id res chain seq x y z
N MET A 1 28.26 17.36 -33.92
CA MET A 1 27.79 16.05 -33.43
C MET A 1 26.82 16.34 -32.30
N ALA A 2 25.51 16.24 -32.58
CA ALA A 2 24.44 16.69 -31.69
C ALA A 2 24.38 15.81 -30.44
N ALA A 3 24.31 16.44 -29.26
CA ALA A 3 24.04 15.78 -28.00
C ALA A 3 22.63 15.16 -28.07
N SER A 4 22.54 13.85 -27.84
CA SER A 4 21.26 13.16 -27.70
C SER A 4 20.61 13.59 -26.39
N GLU A 5 19.65 14.52 -26.46
CA GLU A 5 18.79 14.86 -25.34
C GLU A 5 17.96 13.62 -24.96
N THR A 6 18.33 12.96 -23.86
CA THR A 6 17.46 12.00 -23.18
C THR A 6 16.14 12.69 -22.83
N PRO A 7 14.97 12.13 -23.18
CA PRO A 7 13.71 12.80 -22.93
C PRO A 7 13.51 12.92 -21.42
N VAL A 8 13.50 14.16 -20.92
CA VAL A 8 13.10 14.49 -19.55
C VAL A 8 11.66 14.01 -19.39
N GLN A 9 11.49 12.78 -18.89
CA GLN A 9 10.19 12.18 -18.68
C GLN A 9 9.47 13.05 -17.63
N SER A 10 8.56 13.91 -18.10
CA SER A 10 7.97 15.03 -17.37
C SER A 10 7.74 14.73 -15.89
N HIS A 11 8.41 15.47 -15.01
CA HIS A 11 8.25 15.41 -13.55
C HIS A 11 6.78 15.33 -13.11
N ARG A 12 5.88 15.94 -13.88
CA ARG A 12 4.43 15.93 -13.69
C ARG A 12 3.80 14.54 -13.76
N LYS A 13 4.24 13.68 -14.68
CA LYS A 13 3.74 12.28 -14.81
C LYS A 13 4.17 11.43 -13.63
N VAL A 14 5.39 11.64 -13.12
CA VAL A 14 5.92 10.91 -11.98
C VAL A 14 5.18 11.31 -10.70
N ILE A 15 4.96 12.60 -10.48
CA ILE A 15 4.19 13.11 -9.33
C ILE A 15 2.76 12.55 -9.35
N ILE A 16 2.07 12.59 -10.50
CA ILE A 16 0.71 12.05 -10.63
C ILE A 16 0.68 10.54 -10.34
N ALA A 17 1.64 9.77 -10.88
CA ALA A 17 1.72 8.33 -10.62
C ALA A 17 1.95 8.03 -9.12
N SER A 18 2.85 8.77 -8.46
CA SER A 18 3.11 8.62 -7.02
C SER A 18 1.90 9.02 -6.16
N SER A 19 1.18 10.08 -6.54
CA SER A 19 -0.04 10.49 -5.85
C SER A 19 -1.18 9.46 -5.98
N LEU A 20 -1.31 8.79 -7.13
CA LEU A 20 -2.33 7.76 -7.32
C LEU A 20 -2.12 6.56 -6.41
N GLY A 21 -0.87 6.13 -6.20
CA GLY A 21 -0.53 5.05 -5.27
C GLY A 21 -1.02 5.34 -3.85
N THR A 22 -0.77 6.56 -3.36
CA THR A 22 -1.28 7.02 -2.07
C THR A 22 -2.81 7.06 -2.03
N VAL A 23 -3.50 7.52 -3.08
CA VAL A 23 -4.98 7.50 -3.09
C VAL A 23 -5.51 6.07 -3.00
N PHE A 24 -4.96 5.12 -3.76
CA PHE A 24 -5.38 3.71 -3.67
C PHE A 24 -5.12 3.12 -2.29
N GLU A 25 -4.01 3.49 -1.67
CA GLU A 25 -3.66 3.07 -0.32
C GLU A 25 -4.78 3.45 0.68
N TRP A 26 -5.15 4.74 0.71
CA TRP A 26 -6.18 5.23 1.61
C TRP A 26 -7.55 4.65 1.29
N TYR A 27 -7.87 4.53 0.00
CA TYR A 27 -9.10 3.90 -0.45
C TYR A 27 -9.23 2.46 0.08
N ASP A 28 -8.18 1.63 -0.03
CA ASP A 28 -8.23 0.26 0.49
C ASP A 28 -8.38 0.21 2.02
N PHE A 29 -7.76 1.13 2.76
CA PHE A 29 -7.91 1.17 4.22
C PHE A 29 -9.31 1.58 4.65
N TYR A 30 -9.87 2.60 4.02
CA TYR A 30 -11.25 3.01 4.27
C TYR A 30 -12.20 1.88 3.90
N LEU A 31 -12.00 1.24 2.76
CA LEU A 31 -12.83 0.13 2.32
C LEU A 31 -12.76 -1.05 3.30
N TYR A 32 -11.57 -1.41 3.79
CA TYR A 32 -11.43 -2.47 4.79
C TYR A 32 -12.17 -2.11 6.09
N GLY A 33 -12.01 -0.88 6.58
CA GLY A 33 -12.69 -0.41 7.79
C GLY A 33 -14.22 -0.45 7.64
N LEU A 34 -14.75 0.02 6.51
CA LEU A 34 -16.18 -0.02 6.19
C LEU A 34 -16.71 -1.45 6.08
N LEU A 35 -15.92 -2.37 5.50
CA LEU A 35 -16.28 -3.77 5.34
C LEU A 35 -15.91 -4.63 6.54
N ALA A 36 -15.38 -4.09 7.64
CA ALA A 36 -14.85 -4.87 8.75
C ALA A 36 -15.89 -5.84 9.35
N THR A 37 -17.15 -5.43 9.42
CA THR A 37 -18.27 -6.29 9.87
C THR A 37 -18.54 -7.45 8.91
N ILE A 38 -18.48 -7.20 7.60
CA ILE A 38 -18.64 -8.23 6.55
C ILE A 38 -17.45 -9.17 6.55
N ILE A 39 -16.23 -8.65 6.66
CA ILE A 39 -14.99 -9.43 6.71
C ILE A 39 -14.98 -10.33 7.94
N SER A 40 -15.39 -9.81 9.11
CA SER A 40 -15.59 -10.58 10.33
C SER A 40 -16.53 -11.77 10.09
N ALA A 41 -17.72 -11.52 9.54
CA ALA A 41 -18.73 -12.55 9.29
C ALA A 41 -18.31 -13.57 8.22
N GLN A 42 -17.55 -13.18 7.21
CA GLN A 42 -17.15 -14.07 6.11
C GLN A 42 -15.89 -14.87 6.40
N PHE A 43 -14.92 -14.30 7.10
CA PHE A 43 -13.59 -14.91 7.28
C PHE A 43 -13.32 -15.41 8.70
N PHE A 44 -14.04 -14.91 9.72
CA PHE A 44 -13.76 -15.23 11.12
C PHE A 44 -14.98 -15.85 11.85
N SER A 45 -15.93 -16.45 11.13
CA SER A 45 -17.16 -17.03 11.72
C SER A 45 -16.96 -18.28 12.59
N GLY A 46 -15.72 -18.75 12.79
CA GLY A 46 -15.40 -19.90 13.65
C GLY A 46 -15.33 -19.59 15.15
N VAL A 47 -15.57 -18.34 15.54
CA VAL A 47 -15.54 -17.85 16.92
C VAL A 47 -16.77 -16.97 17.19
N ASN A 48 -16.96 -16.51 18.44
CA ASN A 48 -18.04 -15.56 18.75
C ASN A 48 -17.86 -14.22 17.99
N ASP A 49 -18.95 -13.52 17.73
CA ASP A 49 -18.99 -12.29 16.91
C ASP A 49 -18.01 -11.21 17.37
N THR A 50 -17.88 -11.01 18.69
CA THR A 50 -16.94 -10.04 19.26
C THR A 50 -15.50 -10.40 18.92
N THR A 51 -15.14 -11.68 19.06
CA THR A 51 -13.80 -12.18 18.76
C THR A 51 -13.54 -12.15 17.26
N ALA A 52 -14.52 -12.50 16.44
CA ALA A 52 -14.42 -12.42 14.98
C ALA A 52 -14.12 -10.99 14.52
N PHE A 53 -14.81 -10.01 15.10
CA PHE A 53 -14.60 -8.60 14.78
C PHE A 53 -13.23 -8.11 15.25
N ILE A 54 -12.80 -8.50 16.46
CA ILE A 54 -11.44 -8.21 16.96
C ILE A 54 -10.38 -8.82 16.04
N LEU A 55 -10.57 -10.04 15.54
CA LEU A 55 -9.64 -10.68 14.61
C LEU A 55 -9.60 -9.98 13.24
N ALA A 56 -10.75 -9.50 12.74
CA ALA A 56 -10.79 -8.70 11.52
C ALA A 56 -10.02 -7.38 11.67
N LEU A 57 -10.16 -6.68 12.81
CA LEU A 57 -9.35 -5.52 13.15
C LEU A 57 -7.88 -5.87 13.39
N GLY A 58 -7.61 -7.05 13.96
CA GLY A 58 -6.27 -7.57 14.18
C GLY A 58 -5.54 -7.84 12.87
N ALA A 59 -6.22 -8.42 11.87
CA ALA A 59 -5.68 -8.60 10.52
C ALA A 59 -5.35 -7.26 9.85
N PHE A 60 -6.19 -6.24 10.07
CA PHE A 60 -5.90 -4.87 9.63
C PHE A 60 -4.64 -4.32 10.30
N ALA A 61 -4.59 -4.36 11.63
CA ALA A 61 -3.45 -3.89 12.43
C ALA A 61 -2.15 -4.62 12.07
N ALA A 62 -2.21 -5.92 11.80
CA ALA A 62 -1.05 -6.71 11.39
C ALA A 62 -0.44 -6.20 10.07
N GLY A 63 -1.27 -5.80 9.11
CA GLY A 63 -0.83 -5.14 7.88
C GLY A 63 -0.06 -3.84 8.13
N PHE A 64 -0.46 -3.05 9.13
CA PHE A 64 0.30 -1.86 9.54
C PHE A 64 1.60 -2.21 10.25
N ALA A 65 1.58 -3.23 11.12
CA ALA A 65 2.74 -3.66 11.88
C ALA A 65 3.91 -4.11 11.00
N VAL A 66 3.64 -4.65 9.80
CA VAL A 66 4.69 -5.10 8.88
C VAL A 66 5.28 -3.99 8.00
N ARG A 67 4.68 -2.80 7.95
CA ARG A 67 5.17 -1.70 7.10
C ARG A 67 6.63 -1.30 7.35
N PRO A 68 7.15 -1.22 8.58
CA PRO A 68 8.56 -0.89 8.79
C PRO A 68 9.50 -1.88 8.09
N PHE A 69 9.12 -3.17 8.06
CA PHE A 69 9.89 -4.20 7.34
C PHE A 69 9.79 -4.01 5.82
N GLY A 70 8.59 -3.67 5.33
CA GLY A 70 8.38 -3.26 3.94
C GLY A 70 9.27 -2.08 3.54
N ALA A 71 9.34 -1.05 4.39
CA ALA A 71 10.17 0.13 4.19
C ALA A 71 11.67 -0.23 4.10
N LEU A 72 12.14 -1.13 4.96
CA LEU A 72 13.54 -1.59 4.93
C LEU A 72 13.86 -2.37 3.65
N VAL A 73 12.99 -3.31 3.27
CA VAL A 73 13.20 -4.18 2.09
C VAL A 73 13.06 -3.39 0.80
N PHE A 74 11.90 -2.78 0.57
CA PHE A 74 11.62 -2.06 -0.66
C PHE A 74 12.33 -0.71 -0.73
N GLY A 75 12.68 -0.09 0.40
CA GLY A 75 13.57 1.08 0.41
C GLY A 75 14.95 0.73 -0.16
N ARG A 76 15.57 -0.35 0.33
CA ARG A 76 16.86 -0.83 -0.18
C ARG A 76 16.79 -1.26 -1.65
N VAL A 77 15.74 -1.98 -2.03
CA VAL A 77 15.52 -2.36 -3.45
C VAL A 77 15.35 -1.10 -4.32
N GLY A 78 14.65 -0.08 -3.82
CA GLY A 78 14.50 1.23 -4.45
C GLY A 78 15.82 1.92 -4.72
N ASP A 79 16.75 1.88 -3.76
CA ASP A 79 18.07 2.48 -3.91
C ASP A 79 18.99 1.70 -4.86
N LEU A 80 18.82 0.37 -4.97
CA LEU A 80 19.65 -0.49 -5.81
C LEU A 80 19.16 -0.61 -7.26
N VAL A 81 17.85 -0.76 -7.46
CA VAL A 81 17.22 -1.07 -8.77
C VAL A 81 16.57 0.17 -9.39
N GLY A 82 16.31 1.19 -8.57
CA GLY A 82 15.67 2.43 -8.96
C GLY A 82 14.26 2.57 -8.39
N ARG A 83 13.97 3.77 -7.87
CA ARG A 83 12.72 4.07 -7.16
C ARG A 83 11.47 3.91 -8.02
N LYS A 84 11.53 4.29 -9.30
CA LYS A 84 10.40 4.14 -10.24
C LYS A 84 9.96 2.68 -10.40
N TYR A 85 10.91 1.76 -10.59
CA TYR A 85 10.59 0.35 -10.80
C TYR A 85 10.05 -0.28 -9.52
N THR A 86 10.67 0.05 -8.39
CA THR A 86 10.23 -0.44 -7.08
C THR A 86 8.82 0.04 -6.76
N PHE A 87 8.50 1.30 -7.03
CA PHE A 87 7.16 1.86 -6.90
C PHE A 87 6.11 1.09 -7.74
N LEU A 88 6.41 0.79 -9.01
CA LEU A 88 5.49 0.02 -9.85
C LEU A 88 5.30 -1.42 -9.33
N VAL A 89 6.34 -2.02 -8.78
CA VAL A 89 6.27 -3.36 -8.18
C VAL A 89 5.41 -3.34 -6.91
N THR A 90 5.58 -2.36 -6.02
CA THR A 90 4.78 -2.27 -4.79
C THR A 90 3.32 -1.98 -5.11
N MET A 91 3.03 -1.08 -6.05
CA MET A 91 1.68 -0.83 -6.53
C MET A 91 1.04 -2.08 -7.14
N GLY A 92 1.78 -2.83 -7.96
CA GLY A 92 1.30 -4.07 -8.56
C GLY A 92 1.03 -5.14 -7.51
N LEU A 93 1.95 -5.32 -6.55
CA LEU A 93 1.80 -6.26 -5.44
C LEU A 93 0.59 -5.92 -4.57
N MET A 94 0.39 -4.64 -4.27
CA MET A 94 -0.79 -4.15 -3.55
C MET A 94 -2.08 -4.47 -4.32
N GLY A 95 -2.18 -4.06 -5.59
CA GLY A 95 -3.38 -4.27 -6.41
C GLY A 95 -3.73 -5.75 -6.60
N VAL A 96 -2.74 -6.60 -6.84
CA VAL A 96 -2.94 -8.05 -6.94
C VAL A 96 -3.39 -8.63 -5.60
N SER A 97 -2.83 -8.17 -4.48
CA SER A 97 -3.25 -8.62 -3.14
C SER A 97 -4.69 -8.24 -2.84
N THR A 98 -5.08 -6.98 -3.09
CA THR A 98 -6.47 -6.51 -2.89
C THR A 98 -7.45 -7.27 -3.80
N PHE A 99 -7.09 -7.50 -5.06
CA PHE A 99 -7.90 -8.30 -5.97
C PHE A 99 -8.06 -9.75 -5.48
N ALA A 100 -6.96 -10.38 -5.04
CA ALA A 100 -6.97 -11.73 -4.52
C ALA A 100 -7.84 -11.87 -3.26
N VAL A 101 -7.87 -10.85 -2.38
CA VAL A 101 -8.78 -10.81 -1.22
C VAL A 101 -10.24 -10.93 -1.66
N GLY A 102 -10.62 -10.25 -2.76
CA GLY A 102 -11.97 -10.31 -3.31
C GLY A 102 -12.36 -11.69 -3.91
N LEU A 103 -11.37 -12.52 -4.22
CA LEU A 103 -11.56 -13.88 -4.74
C LEU A 103 -11.52 -14.96 -3.66
N LEU A 104 -11.20 -14.60 -2.41
CA LEU A 104 -11.06 -15.60 -1.36
C LEU A 104 -12.40 -16.27 -1.02
N PRO A 105 -12.43 -17.61 -0.83
CA PRO A 105 -13.61 -18.28 -0.32
C PRO A 105 -13.86 -17.92 1.14
N SER A 106 -15.13 -18.03 1.56
CA SER A 106 -15.52 -17.79 2.95
C SER A 106 -15.07 -18.89 3.90
N TYR A 107 -15.09 -18.60 5.20
CA TYR A 107 -14.83 -19.57 6.27
C TYR A 107 -15.76 -20.78 6.17
N ALA A 108 -17.01 -20.59 5.75
CA ALA A 108 -17.95 -21.69 5.53
C ALA A 108 -17.48 -22.68 4.44
N SER A 109 -16.68 -22.22 3.48
CA SER A 109 -16.23 -23.04 2.34
C SER A 109 -14.93 -23.81 2.64
N ILE A 110 -13.97 -23.16 3.31
CA ILE A 110 -12.59 -23.69 3.47
C ILE A 110 -12.08 -23.61 4.91
N GLY A 111 -12.93 -23.26 5.87
CA GLY A 111 -12.60 -23.17 7.29
C GLY A 111 -11.47 -22.17 7.58
N VAL A 112 -10.56 -22.57 8.46
CA VAL A 112 -9.46 -21.74 8.98
C VAL A 112 -8.49 -21.27 7.88
N ALA A 113 -8.47 -21.91 6.71
CA ALA A 113 -7.66 -21.46 5.58
C ALA A 113 -8.08 -20.06 5.07
N ALA A 114 -9.38 -19.72 5.14
CA ALA A 114 -9.90 -18.42 4.70
C ALA A 114 -9.26 -17.23 5.46
N PRO A 115 -9.33 -17.16 6.81
CA PRO A 115 -8.71 -16.08 7.55
C PRO A 115 -7.18 -16.08 7.47
N LEU A 116 -6.54 -17.24 7.35
CA LEU A 116 -5.08 -17.31 7.17
C LEU A 116 -4.64 -16.70 5.84
N MET A 117 -5.34 -16.99 4.74
CA MET A 117 -5.06 -16.38 3.45
C MET A 117 -5.36 -14.89 3.45
N LEU A 118 -6.48 -14.47 4.05
CA LEU A 118 -6.82 -13.05 4.21
C LEU A 118 -5.69 -12.30 4.95
N VAL A 119 -5.25 -12.82 6.09
CA VAL A 119 -4.15 -12.23 6.87
C VAL A 119 -2.86 -12.22 6.06
N GLY A 120 -2.53 -13.33 5.38
CA GLY A 120 -1.34 -13.40 4.52
C GLY A 120 -1.32 -12.34 3.44
N LEU A 121 -2.43 -12.15 2.73
CA LEU A 121 -2.57 -11.10 1.72
C LEU A 121 -2.47 -9.70 2.33
N ARG A 122 -3.04 -9.49 3.54
CA ARG A 122 -2.93 -8.22 4.26
C ARG A 122 -1.49 -7.90 4.68
N LEU A 123 -0.72 -8.91 5.09
CA LEU A 123 0.70 -8.76 5.39
C LEU A 123 1.51 -8.43 4.13
N LEU A 124 1.26 -9.12 3.02
CA LEU A 124 1.92 -8.83 1.73
C LEU A 124 1.63 -7.41 1.26
N GLN A 125 0.39 -6.97 1.38
CA GLN A 125 -0.02 -5.60 1.05
C GLN A 125 0.67 -4.58 1.97
N GLY A 126 0.67 -4.82 3.28
CA GLY A 126 1.36 -3.98 4.26
C GLY A 126 2.87 -3.86 4.00
N LEU A 127 3.52 -4.95 3.59
CA LEU A 127 4.93 -4.93 3.18
C LEU A 127 5.14 -4.06 1.93
N ALA A 128 4.29 -4.20 0.91
CA ALA A 128 4.38 -3.38 -0.31
C ALA A 128 4.30 -1.87 0.02
N LEU A 129 3.33 -1.51 0.85
CA LEU A 129 3.04 -0.13 1.25
C LEU A 129 4.18 0.51 2.05
N GLY A 130 4.90 -0.29 2.85
CA GLY A 130 6.02 0.22 3.65
C GLY A 130 7.11 0.92 2.83
N GLY A 131 7.42 0.40 1.64
CA GLY A 131 8.43 0.98 0.75
C GLY A 131 7.95 2.18 -0.06
N GLU A 132 6.65 2.25 -0.32
CA GLU A 132 6.06 3.17 -1.29
C GLU A 132 6.03 4.60 -0.76
N TYR A 133 5.45 4.80 0.44
CA TYR A 133 5.26 6.12 1.02
C TYR A 133 6.59 6.81 1.36
N GLY A 134 7.55 6.06 1.91
CA GLY A 134 8.89 6.56 2.22
C GLY A 134 9.68 6.94 0.96
N GLY A 135 9.64 6.08 -0.06
CA GLY A 135 10.32 6.34 -1.34
C GLY A 135 9.74 7.54 -2.09
N ALA A 136 8.41 7.70 -2.10
CA ALA A 136 7.73 8.83 -2.71
C ALA A 136 8.05 10.16 -2.00
N ALA A 137 8.04 10.18 -0.67
CA ALA A 137 8.38 11.36 0.13
C ALA A 137 9.82 11.83 -0.12
N ILE A 138 10.78 10.89 -0.13
CA ILE A 138 12.19 11.22 -0.39
C ILE A 138 12.38 11.65 -1.86
N TYR A 139 11.74 10.97 -2.81
CA TYR A 139 11.86 11.32 -4.23
C TYR A 139 11.34 12.72 -4.54
N VAL A 140 10.21 13.11 -3.94
CA VAL A 140 9.68 14.47 -4.06
C VAL A 140 10.58 15.47 -3.35
N ALA A 141 11.13 15.14 -2.18
CA ALA A 141 12.06 16.02 -1.47
C ALA A 141 13.37 16.27 -2.24
N GLU A 142 13.89 15.25 -2.94
CA GLU A 142 15.10 15.33 -3.75
C GLU A 142 14.93 16.19 -5.01
N HIS A 143 13.70 16.23 -5.57
CA HIS A 143 13.39 17.01 -6.78
C HIS A 143 12.69 18.34 -6.49
N ALA A 144 12.45 18.67 -5.22
CA ALA A 144 11.83 19.93 -4.84
C ALA A 144 12.83 21.10 -4.93
N PRO A 145 12.39 22.30 -5.39
CA PRO A 145 13.20 23.51 -5.38
C PRO A 145 13.73 23.83 -3.98
N GLU A 146 14.93 24.45 -3.90
CA GLU A 146 15.52 24.88 -2.62
C GLU A 146 14.54 25.74 -1.80
N GLY A 147 14.47 25.46 -0.49
CA GLY A 147 13.56 26.14 0.44
C GLY A 147 12.09 25.73 0.34
N LYS A 148 11.68 24.90 -0.64
CA LYS A 148 10.28 24.49 -0.84
C LYS A 148 9.99 23.01 -0.56
N ARG A 149 10.98 22.26 -0.04
CA ARG A 149 10.85 20.83 0.28
C ARG A 149 9.60 20.53 1.10
N GLY A 150 9.37 21.29 2.18
CA GLY A 150 8.21 21.13 3.06
C GLY A 150 6.86 21.26 2.35
N LEU A 151 6.73 22.17 1.39
CA LEU A 151 5.47 22.44 0.65
C LEU A 151 5.17 21.35 -0.39
N TYR A 152 6.21 20.78 -1.01
CA TYR A 152 6.06 19.69 -1.97
C TYR A 152 5.86 18.34 -1.29
N THR A 153 6.52 18.09 -0.14
CA THR A 153 6.29 16.87 0.64
C THR A 153 4.93 16.86 1.34
N SER A 154 4.41 18.03 1.76
CA SER A 154 3.07 18.10 2.39
C SER A 154 1.93 17.81 1.41
N PHE A 155 2.14 17.99 0.09
CA PHE A 155 1.16 17.58 -0.91
C PHE A 155 0.89 16.06 -0.90
N ILE A 156 1.92 15.24 -0.62
CA ILE A 156 1.77 13.78 -0.43
C ILE A 156 0.85 13.48 0.76
N GLN A 157 0.98 14.27 1.82
CA GLN A 157 0.17 14.14 3.03
C GLN A 157 -1.27 14.66 2.82
N THR A 158 -1.49 15.61 1.91
CA THR A 158 -2.84 16.04 1.52
C THR A 158 -3.58 14.99 0.69
N THR A 159 -2.88 14.23 -0.16
CA THR A 159 -3.49 13.08 -0.88
C THR A 159 -4.06 12.03 0.06
N ALA A 160 -3.49 11.88 1.26
CA ALA A 160 -4.00 10.98 2.29
C ALA A 160 -5.40 11.35 2.80
N THR A 161 -5.78 12.63 2.72
CA THR A 161 -7.09 13.12 3.17
C THR A 161 -8.13 13.10 2.03
N LEU A 162 -7.69 12.96 0.78
CA LEU A 162 -8.55 12.95 -0.40
C LEU A 162 -8.94 11.55 -0.88
N GLY A 163 -8.13 10.54 -0.57
CA GLY A 163 -8.45 9.12 -0.80
C GLY A 163 -9.32 8.56 0.32
#